data_AF-A0A180F9I3-F1
#
_entry.id   AF-A0A180F9I3-F1
#
_cell.length_a   1.000
_cell.length_b   1.000
_cell.length_c   1.000
_cell.angle_alpha   90.00
_cell.angle_beta   90.00
_cell.angle_gamma   90.00
#
_symmetry.space_group_name_H-M   'P 1'
#
loop_
_entity.id
_entity.type
_entity.pdbx_description
1 polymer ?
#
loop_
_entity_poly.entity_id
_entity_poly.type
_entity_poly.pdbx_seq_one_letter_code
_entity_poly.pdbx_strand_id
1 'polypeptide(L)' 'MEKMYGNLIWKAKNNIERVEVDEMHTYAGSRNCQWIQIAVDRTGKGFLDFVIGDRCSQTAGKFWNKIKHLL' A
#
# COMPACT_ATOMS: atom_id res chain seq x y z
N MET A 1 23.10 -4.95 26.63
CA MET A 1 22.16 -4.16 25.81
C MET A 1 21.93 -4.90 24.51
N GLU A 2 20.77 -4.72 23.88
CA GLU A 2 20.23 -5.47 22.73
C GLU A 2 19.51 -6.78 23.08
N LYS A 3 18.17 -6.73 23.07
CA LYS A 3 17.20 -7.76 22.63
C LYS A 3 15.79 -7.39 23.12
N MET A 4 15.13 -6.39 22.52
CA MET A 4 13.70 -6.15 22.81
C MET A 4 12.90 -5.38 21.73
N TYR A 5 13.37 -5.26 20.50
CA TYR A 5 12.63 -4.51 19.46
C TYR A 5 11.77 -5.37 18.51
N GLY A 6 12.03 -6.68 18.38
CA GLY A 6 11.32 -7.52 17.42
C GLY A 6 9.86 -7.85 17.80
N ASN A 7 9.56 -7.98 19.09
CA ASN A 7 8.25 -8.47 19.55
C ASN A 7 7.23 -7.37 19.87
N LEU A 8 7.63 -6.11 20.09
CA LEU A 8 6.69 -5.00 20.29
C LEU A 8 6.15 -4.45 18.96
N ILE A 9 6.99 -4.41 17.91
CA ILE A 9 6.61 -3.83 16.60
C ILE A 9 5.58 -4.73 15.89
N TRP A 10 5.66 -6.05 16.03
CA TRP A 10 4.67 -6.98 15.44
C TRP A 10 3.39 -7.13 16.29
N LYS A 11 3.46 -6.83 17.60
CA LYS A 11 2.31 -6.84 18.51
C LYS A 11 1.47 -5.56 18.49
N ALA A 12 1.95 -4.47 17.90
CA ALA A 12 1.10 -3.36 17.47
C ALA A 12 0.29 -3.80 16.24
N LYS A 13 -0.50 -4.85 16.42
CA LYS A 13 -1.31 -5.52 15.42
C LYS A 13 -2.53 -4.64 15.15
N ASN A 14 -2.31 -3.63 14.32
CA ASN A 14 -3.21 -3.06 13.32
C ASN A 14 -4.70 -2.96 13.69
N ASN A 15 -5.10 -1.85 14.34
CA ASN A 15 -6.42 -1.26 14.07
C ASN A 15 -6.25 -0.29 12.90
N ILE A 16 -6.14 -0.81 11.67
CA ILE A 16 -6.23 0.04 10.49
C ILE A 16 -7.70 0.45 10.38
N GLU A 17 -8.03 1.63 10.90
CA GLU A 17 -9.40 2.15 10.90
C GLU A 17 -9.82 2.61 9.50
N ARG A 18 -8.87 3.17 8.75
CA ARG A 18 -9.11 3.72 7.42
C ARG A 18 -7.88 3.55 6.53
N VAL A 19 -8.09 2.88 5.40
CA VAL A 19 -7.16 2.87 4.27
C VAL A 19 -7.54 4.01 3.32
N GLU A 20 -6.55 4.80 2.94
CA GLU A 20 -6.66 5.75 1.83
C GLU A 20 -5.91 5.20 0.62
N VAL A 21 -6.44 5.51 -0.56
CA VAL A 21 -5.84 5.14 -1.83
C VAL A 21 -5.35 6.43 -2.49
N ASP A 22 -4.06 6.46 -2.79
CA ASP A 22 -3.45 7.52 -3.58
C ASP A 22 -3.06 6.99 -4.97
N GLU A 23 -3.12 7.85 -5.98
CA GLU A 23 -2.78 7.53 -7.36
C GLU A 23 -1.64 8.41 -7.85
N MET A 24 -0.55 7.79 -8.31
CA MET A 24 0.57 8.51 -8.91
C MET A 24 0.76 8.10 -10.37
N HIS A 25 0.88 9.09 -11.24
CA HIS A 25 1.22 8.90 -12.64
C HIS A 25 2.71 9.18 -12.85
N THR A 26 3.44 8.21 -13.41
CA THR A 26 4.89 8.30 -13.57
C THR A 26 5.39 7.73 -14.90
N TYR A 27 6.64 8.02 -15.23
CA TYR A 27 7.34 7.47 -16.39
C TYR A 27 8.54 6.65 -15.93
N ALA A 28 8.57 5.37 -16.29
CA ALA A 28 9.70 4.48 -16.05
C ALA A 28 10.50 4.27 -17.35
N GLY A 29 11.59 5.02 -17.53
CA GLY A 29 12.34 5.06 -18.78
C GLY A 29 11.68 5.95 -19.85
N SER A 30 12.14 5.85 -21.09
CA SER A 30 11.84 6.88 -22.10
C SER A 30 10.40 6.91 -22.61
N ARG A 31 9.60 5.84 -22.44
CA ARG A 31 8.23 5.75 -23.00
C ARG A 31 7.22 4.91 -22.21
N ASN A 32 7.55 4.43 -21.01
CA ASN A 32 6.61 3.61 -20.24
C ASN A 32 5.89 4.47 -19.21
N CYS A 33 4.79 5.07 -19.65
CA CYS A 33 3.78 5.65 -18.77
C CYS A 33 3.21 4.54 -17.87
N GLN A 34 3.21 4.77 -16.56
CA GLN A 34 2.69 3.84 -15.56
C GLN A 34 1.88 4.59 -14.51
N TRP A 35 0.89 3.90 -13.97
CA TRP A 35 0.10 4.31 -12.82
C TRP A 35 0.48 3.47 -11.62
N ILE A 36 0.65 4.12 -10.48
CA ILE A 36 0.89 3.49 -9.19
C ILE A 36 -0.33 3.78 -8.33
N GLN A 37 -1.00 2.71 -7.86
CA GLN A 37 -2.03 2.79 -6.82
C GLN A 37 -1.37 2.42 -5.49
N ILE A 38 -1.45 3.31 -4.50
CA ILE A 38 -0.78 3.13 -3.20
C ILE A 38 -1.84 3.12 -2.12
N ALA A 39 -1.81 2.10 -1.25
CA ALA A 39 -2.60 2.06 -0.03
C ALA A 39 -1.78 2.58 1.13
N VAL A 40 -2.37 3.52 1.87
CA VAL A 40 -1.78 4.07 3.08
C VAL A 40 -2.77 3.99 4.23
N ASP A 41 -2.28 3.68 5.43
CA ASP A 41 -3.05 3.84 6.65
C ASP A 41 -3.10 5.33 6.98
N ARG A 42 -4.30 5.92 6.92
CA ARG A 42 -4.48 7.36 7.21
C ARG A 42 -4.09 7.70 8.65
N THR A 43 -4.40 6.80 9.58
CA THR A 43 -4.27 7.04 11.02
C THR A 43 -2.84 6.81 11.48
N GLY A 44 -2.23 5.69 11.07
CA GLY A 44 -0.84 5.35 11.37
C GLY A 44 0.18 5.99 10.43
N LYS A 45 -0.25 6.64 9.34
CA LYS A 45 0.60 7.19 8.26
C LYS A 45 1.58 6.16 7.68
N GLY A 46 1.18 4.89 7.69
CA GLY A 46 1.99 3.77 7.23
C GLY A 46 1.71 3.44 5.78
N PHE A 47 2.77 3.14 5.03
CA PHE A 47 2.63 2.44 3.75
C PHE A 47 2.08 1.02 3.99
N LEU A 48 1.05 0.63 3.25
CA LEU A 48 0.43 -0.70 3.36
C LEU A 48 0.84 -1.61 2.19
N ASP A 49 0.52 -1.20 0.96
CA ASP A 49 0.88 -1.93 -0.26
C ASP A 49 0.72 -1.00 -1.49
N PHE A 50 1.18 -1.45 -2.66
CA PHE A 50 0.95 -0.79 -3.95
C PHE A 50 0.81 -1.78 -5.11
N VAL A 51 0.28 -1.27 -6.22
CA VAL A 51 0.32 -1.93 -7.53
C VAL A 51 0.77 -0.92 -8.58
N ILE A 52 1.62 -1.37 -9.50
CA ILE A 52 1.99 -0.63 -10.71
C ILE A 52 1.26 -1.26 -11.90
N GLY A 53 0.70 -0.43 -12.77
CA GLY A 53 0.11 -0.87 -14.02
C GLY A 53 -0.53 0.28 -14.78
N ASP A 54 -1.68 0.01 -15.37
CA ASP A 54 -2.53 1.01 -16.01
C ASP A 54 -3.70 1.42 -15.10
N ARG A 55 -4.54 2.33 -15.59
CA ARG A 55 -5.75 2.76 -14.89
C ARG A 55 -6.98 1.88 -15.17
N CYS A 56 -6.78 0.60 -15.54
CA CYS A 56 -7.89 -0.30 -15.87
C CYS A 56 -8.43 -1.07 -14.65
N SER A 57 -9.64 -1.62 -14.80
CA SER A 57 -10.32 -2.38 -13.75
C SER A 57 -9.56 -3.65 -13.33
N GLN A 58 -8.75 -4.22 -14.22
CA GLN A 58 -7.94 -5.41 -13.90
C GLN A 58 -6.82 -5.04 -12.93
N THR A 59 -6.16 -3.90 -13.13
CA THR A 59 -5.13 -3.37 -12.21
C THR A 59 -5.76 -2.98 -10.87
N ALA A 60 -6.90 -2.29 -10.89
CA ALA A 60 -7.66 -1.97 -9.67
C ALA A 60 -8.12 -3.23 -8.90
N GLY A 61 -8.54 -4.29 -9.61
CA GLY A 61 -8.93 -5.56 -8.99
C GLY A 61 -7.75 -6.28 -8.32
N LYS A 62 -6.55 -6.24 -8.93
CA LYS A 62 -5.31 -6.74 -8.30
C LYS A 62 -4.99 -5.96 -7.02
N PHE A 63 -5.12 -4.64 -7.07
CA PHE A 63 -4.89 -3.77 -5.92
C PHE A 63 -5.89 -4.07 -4.79
N TRP A 64 -7.19 -4.12 -5.09
CA TRP A 64 -8.22 -4.45 -4.09
C TRP A 64 -7.99 -5.81 -3.43
N ASN A 65 -7.64 -6.84 -4.21
CA ASN A 65 -7.35 -8.17 -3.67
C ASN A 65 -6.17 -8.18 -2.69
N LYS A 66 -5.19 -7.27 -2.86
CA LYS A 66 -4.09 -7.09 -1.92
C LYS A 66 -4.54 -6.44 -0.63
N ILE A 67 -5.38 -5.41 -0.66
CA ILE A 67 -5.65 -4.59 0.54
C ILE A 67 -6.94 -4.95 1.27
N LYS A 68 -7.87 -5.70 0.65
CA LYS A 68 -9.19 -6.01 1.23
C LYS A 68 -9.18 -6.80 2.54
N HIS A 69 -8.07 -7.44 2.89
CA HIS A 69 -7.92 -8.21 4.13
C HIS A 69 -7.36 -7.37 5.29
N LEU A 70 -6.98 -6.11 5.00
CA LEU A 70 -6.57 -5.12 5.99
C LEU A 70 -7.76 -4.33 6.55
N LEU A 71 -8.93 -4.46 5.91
CA LEU A 71 -10.24 -3.90 6.27
C LEU A 71 -11.13 -5.03 6.79
#